data_AF-T1DBV7-F1
#
_entry.id   AF-T1DBV7-F1
#
_cell.length_a   1.000
_cell.length_b   1.000
_cell.length_c   1.000
_cell.angle_alpha   90.00
_cell.angle_beta   90.00
_cell.angle_gamma   90.00
#
_symmetry.space_group_name_H-M   'P 1'
#
loop_
_entity.id
_entity.type
_entity.pdbx_description
1 polymer ?
#
loop_
_entity_poly.entity_id
_entity_poly.type
_entity_poly.pdbx_seq_one_letter_code
_entity_poly.pdbx_strand_id
1 'polypeptide(L)'
;QRFNLNLPTTAIHDIAIHDNDVIVGTHGRGIWILDDVTSLIQDRPSLAIRTAFLFRPATAYRIHRTLFRAEPFPPEVPHGMNPPAGAVIDYYLKSGTRTPITLAIQDRSGRILRTFTSTTQRRPQPLAKNNFPAFWKAPVNRLPDHAGLNRFVWHLRARRPLALHYGFAGPGLLHNTPVAPEGPYVPPGLYRLILTVDGHHYRAPLTVRMDPNDHLDARGAWIQYRLAARASNGVSVITSEDRALTGLEAAIRSRLDQVPHRIQVRLHGLIHAIDNWHRTAHPARLEGHLETLAGFVDGPERLPTQTLQTALRRSFGELASLEAKYH
;
A
#
# COMPACT_ATOMS: atom_id res chain seq x y z
N GLN A 1 -20.60 -21.97 9.02
CA GLN A 1 -19.29 -22.01 8.33
C GLN A 1 -18.33 -22.81 9.22
N ARG A 2 -17.56 -23.75 8.67
CA ARG A 2 -16.48 -24.42 9.41
C ARG A 2 -15.20 -23.60 9.26
N PHE A 3 -14.49 -23.36 10.37
CA PHE A 3 -13.21 -22.65 10.39
C PHE A 3 -12.13 -23.67 10.78
N ASN A 4 -11.47 -24.28 9.79
CA ASN A 4 -10.28 -25.09 10.05
C ASN A 4 -9.04 -24.25 9.67
N LEU A 5 -8.82 -23.20 10.45
CA LEU A 5 -7.80 -22.17 10.24
C LEU A 5 -6.48 -22.61 10.88
N ASN A 6 -5.87 -23.68 10.38
CA ASN A 6 -4.61 -24.28 10.88
C ASN A 6 -4.56 -24.70 12.37
N LEU A 7 -5.68 -24.64 13.09
CA LEU A 7 -5.80 -25.12 14.47
C LEU A 7 -5.41 -26.63 14.51
N PRO A 8 -4.44 -27.03 15.35
CA PRO A 8 -3.99 -28.41 15.41
C PRO A 8 -5.11 -29.35 15.88
N THR A 9 -5.10 -30.58 15.35
CA THR A 9 -6.04 -31.63 15.77
C THR A 9 -5.55 -32.26 17.08
N THR A 10 -5.65 -31.51 18.17
CA THR A 10 -5.23 -31.89 19.53
C THR A 10 -6.30 -31.48 20.53
N ALA A 11 -6.25 -32.02 21.75
CA ALA A 11 -7.21 -31.65 22.79
C ALA A 11 -7.07 -30.16 23.16
N ILE A 12 -8.21 -29.48 23.29
CA ILE A 12 -8.29 -28.09 23.75
C ILE A 12 -8.58 -28.12 25.25
N HIS A 13 -7.73 -27.48 26.05
CA HIS A 13 -7.88 -27.44 27.51
C HIS A 13 -8.45 -26.13 28.02
N ASP A 14 -8.25 -25.03 27.30
CA ASP A 14 -8.72 -23.71 27.71
C ASP A 14 -9.01 -22.80 26.53
N ILE A 15 -9.94 -21.87 26.72
CA ILE A 15 -10.31 -20.84 25.75
C ILE A 15 -10.49 -19.52 26.50
N ALA A 16 -9.76 -18.49 26.08
CA ALA A 16 -9.91 -17.12 26.58
C ALA A 16 -10.26 -16.18 25.43
N ILE A 17 -10.98 -15.10 25.76
CA ILE A 17 -11.22 -13.98 24.85
C ILE A 17 -10.43 -12.78 25.38
N HIS A 18 -9.61 -12.18 24.54
CA HIS A 18 -8.87 -10.96 24.85
C HIS A 18 -9.10 -9.94 23.75
N ASP A 19 -9.69 -8.79 24.08
CA ASP A 19 -10.21 -7.82 23.11
C ASP A 19 -11.10 -8.49 22.04
N ASN A 20 -10.61 -8.60 20.81
CA ASN A 20 -11.31 -9.24 19.70
C ASN A 20 -10.68 -10.58 19.30
N ASP A 21 -9.78 -11.14 20.09
CA ASP A 21 -9.06 -12.37 19.74
C ASP A 21 -9.55 -13.54 20.57
N VAL A 22 -9.59 -14.73 19.95
CA VAL A 22 -9.87 -15.98 20.66
C VAL A 22 -8.54 -16.71 20.84
N ILE A 23 -8.16 -16.92 22.10
CA ILE A 23 -6.94 -17.60 22.51
C ILE A 23 -7.31 -19.01 22.94
N VAL A 24 -6.64 -20.00 22.37
CA VAL A 24 -6.88 -21.42 22.64
C VAL A 24 -5.62 -22.05 23.23
N GLY A 25 -5.77 -22.65 24.40
CA GLY A 25 -4.76 -23.49 25.04
C GLY A 25 -4.90 -24.95 24.60
N THR A 26 -3.84 -25.51 24.01
CA THR A 26 -3.84 -26.88 23.49
C THR A 26 -3.04 -27.83 24.37
N HIS A 27 -3.36 -29.14 24.29
CA HIS A 27 -2.54 -30.19 24.90
C HIS A 27 -1.12 -30.14 24.33
N GLY A 28 -0.12 -30.19 25.21
CA GLY A 28 1.30 -30.08 24.83
C GLY A 28 1.91 -28.66 24.91
N ARG A 29 1.30 -27.75 25.68
CA ARG A 29 1.78 -26.35 25.91
C ARG A 29 1.78 -25.45 24.66
N GLY A 30 0.99 -25.79 23.65
CA GLY A 30 0.79 -24.93 22.48
C GLY A 30 -0.27 -23.86 22.73
N ILE A 31 -0.07 -22.68 22.16
CA ILE A 31 -1.06 -21.59 22.10
C ILE A 31 -1.46 -21.37 20.65
N TRP A 32 -2.75 -21.18 20.39
CA TRP A 32 -3.28 -20.79 19.10
C TRP A 32 -4.17 -19.56 19.26
N ILE A 33 -4.08 -18.60 18.34
CA ILE A 33 -4.81 -17.34 18.41
C ILE A 33 -5.57 -17.14 17.10
N LEU A 34 -6.88 -16.91 17.21
CA LEU A 34 -7.70 -16.40 16.12
C LEU A 34 -7.77 -14.88 16.24
N ASP A 35 -6.98 -14.21 15.41
CA ASP A 35 -6.97 -12.75 15.37
C ASP A 35 -8.31 -12.21 14.82
N ASP A 36 -8.87 -11.24 15.55
CA ASP A 36 -10.02 -10.42 15.20
C ASP A 36 -11.28 -11.23 14.81
N VAL A 37 -12.11 -11.56 15.80
CA VAL A 37 -13.44 -12.16 15.63
C VAL A 37 -14.57 -11.13 15.53
N THR A 38 -14.26 -9.85 15.27
CA THR A 38 -15.25 -8.76 15.26
C THR A 38 -16.40 -9.01 14.27
N SER A 39 -16.14 -9.66 13.14
CA SER A 39 -17.17 -10.03 12.15
C SER A 39 -18.02 -11.24 12.57
N LEU A 40 -17.53 -12.05 13.51
CA LEU A 40 -18.23 -13.24 14.02
C LEU A 40 -19.27 -12.89 15.08
N ILE A 41 -18.97 -11.89 15.90
CA ILE A 41 -19.79 -11.45 17.04
C ILE A 41 -20.79 -10.33 16.68
N GLN A 42 -20.63 -9.70 15.52
CA GLN A 42 -21.59 -8.70 15.05
C GLN A 42 -22.95 -9.34 14.78
N ASP A 43 -24.01 -8.69 15.28
CA ASP A 43 -25.38 -9.09 14.98
C ASP A 43 -25.63 -9.06 13.46
N ARG A 44 -26.21 -10.13 12.94
CA ARG A 44 -26.40 -10.37 11.51
C ARG A 44 -27.90 -10.35 11.23
N PRO A 45 -28.48 -9.21 10.82
CA PRO A 45 -29.77 -9.25 10.15
C PRO A 45 -29.65 -10.23 8.99
N SER A 46 -30.61 -11.14 8.84
CA SER A 46 -30.53 -12.33 7.99
C SER A 46 -29.68 -12.13 6.71
N LEU A 47 -28.43 -12.63 6.74
CA LEU A 47 -27.52 -12.61 5.58
C LEU A 47 -28.13 -13.32 4.37
N ALA A 48 -29.14 -14.17 4.58
CA ALA A 48 -29.89 -14.86 3.56
C ALA A 48 -30.49 -13.92 2.48
N ILE A 49 -30.85 -12.69 2.86
CA ILE A 49 -31.53 -11.73 1.96
C ILE A 49 -30.54 -10.80 1.23
N ARG A 50 -29.33 -10.59 1.76
CA ARG A 50 -28.37 -9.63 1.21
C ARG A 50 -27.42 -10.28 0.19
N THR A 51 -27.10 -9.57 -0.90
CA THR A 51 -26.10 -10.04 -1.88
C THR A 51 -24.68 -9.92 -1.34
N ALA A 52 -24.40 -8.88 -0.56
CA ALA A 52 -23.16 -8.73 0.21
C ALA A 52 -23.41 -8.02 1.54
N PHE A 53 -22.43 -8.09 2.44
CA PHE A 53 -22.42 -7.37 3.70
C PHE A 53 -21.00 -6.95 4.06
N LEU A 54 -20.78 -5.66 4.30
CA LEU A 54 -19.51 -5.15 4.81
C LEU A 54 -19.61 -5.01 6.33
N PHE A 55 -18.80 -5.77 7.06
CA PHE A 55 -18.78 -5.71 8.52
C PHE A 55 -18.14 -4.41 8.98
N ARG A 56 -18.52 -3.93 10.18
CA ARG A 56 -17.79 -2.85 10.83
C ARG A 56 -16.46 -3.41 11.36
N PRO A 57 -15.30 -2.90 10.92
CA PRO A 57 -14.01 -3.35 11.44
C PRO A 57 -13.80 -2.98 12.92
N ALA A 58 -12.87 -3.69 13.55
CA ALA A 58 -12.25 -3.25 14.80
C ALA A 58 -11.51 -1.90 14.60
N THR A 59 -11.13 -1.26 15.72
CA THR A 59 -10.21 -0.11 15.66
C THR A 59 -8.86 -0.60 15.14
N ALA A 60 -8.37 -0.01 14.06
CA ALA A 60 -7.06 -0.31 13.52
C ALA A 60 -5.99 0.57 14.19
N TYR A 61 -4.79 0.04 14.33
CA TYR A 61 -3.64 0.78 14.83
C TYR A 61 -2.64 1.01 13.71
N ARG A 62 -2.10 2.22 13.63
CA ARG A 62 -1.02 2.59 12.71
C ARG A 62 0.28 1.95 13.17
N ILE A 63 0.45 0.66 12.85
CA ILE A 63 1.61 -0.16 13.19
C ILE A 63 2.41 -0.42 11.91
N HIS A 64 3.73 -0.28 12.00
CA HIS A 64 4.62 -0.60 10.90
C HIS A 64 4.84 -2.11 10.79
N ARG A 65 4.82 -2.65 9.57
CA ARG A 65 5.07 -4.09 9.34
C ARG A 65 6.46 -4.57 9.80
N THR A 66 7.41 -3.66 9.92
CA THR A 66 8.73 -3.92 10.48
C THR A 66 9.11 -2.83 11.47
N LEU A 67 9.53 -3.23 12.67
CA LEU A 67 10.15 -2.37 13.66
C LEU A 67 11.68 -2.55 13.69
N PHE A 68 12.19 -3.61 13.05
CA PHE A 68 13.60 -3.97 13.05
C PHE A 68 14.29 -3.51 11.77
N ARG A 69 15.53 -3.04 11.88
CA ARG A 69 16.48 -2.92 10.76
C ARG A 69 17.37 -4.17 10.61
N ALA A 70 17.27 -5.12 11.54
CA ALA A 70 18.03 -6.36 11.54
C ALA A 70 17.43 -7.39 10.56
N GLU A 71 18.19 -8.43 10.26
CA GLU A 71 17.73 -9.55 9.43
C GLU A 71 16.52 -10.24 10.08
N PRO A 72 15.48 -10.58 9.28
CA PRO A 72 14.35 -11.35 9.80
C PRO A 72 14.80 -12.72 10.29
N PHE A 73 14.04 -13.30 11.23
CA PHE A 73 14.26 -14.70 11.60
C PHE A 73 14.19 -15.58 10.35
N PRO A 74 15.17 -16.48 10.15
CA PRO A 74 15.10 -17.45 9.07
C PRO A 74 13.79 -18.27 9.16
N PRO A 75 13.17 -18.67 8.03
CA PRO A 75 11.95 -19.48 8.04
C PRO A 75 12.10 -20.79 8.83
N GLU A 76 13.33 -21.28 8.98
CA GLU A 76 13.68 -22.51 9.69
C GLU A 76 13.59 -22.36 11.21
N VAL A 77 13.65 -21.13 11.74
CA VAL A 77 13.49 -20.86 13.18
C VAL A 77 11.99 -20.80 13.48
N PRO A 78 11.43 -21.66 14.35
CA PRO A 78 10.02 -21.58 14.70
C PRO A 78 9.67 -20.25 15.36
N HIS A 79 8.78 -19.49 14.73
CA HIS A 79 8.23 -18.26 15.28
C HIS A 79 6.77 -18.10 14.86
N GLY A 80 5.96 -17.51 15.74
CA GLY A 80 4.58 -17.12 15.41
C GLY A 80 4.57 -15.91 14.48
N MET A 81 3.51 -15.79 13.67
CA MET A 81 3.25 -14.55 12.95
C MET A 81 2.55 -13.57 13.89
N ASN A 82 2.98 -12.31 13.86
CA ASN A 82 2.19 -11.24 14.47
C ASN A 82 0.88 -11.05 13.70
N PRO A 83 -0.16 -10.49 14.34
CA PRO A 83 -1.37 -10.09 13.66
C PRO A 83 -1.08 -9.21 12.43
N PRO A 84 -1.92 -9.24 11.38
CA PRO A 84 -1.68 -8.43 10.19
C PRO A 84 -1.62 -6.93 10.52
N ALA A 85 -0.50 -6.28 10.21
CA ALA A 85 -0.39 -4.84 10.45
C ALA A 85 -1.31 -4.05 9.51
N GLY A 86 -2.34 -3.43 10.07
CA GLY A 86 -3.28 -2.56 9.36
C GLY A 86 -4.72 -2.74 9.83
N ALA A 87 -5.67 -2.31 9.00
CA ALA A 87 -7.08 -2.55 9.21
C ALA A 87 -7.50 -3.89 8.59
N VAL A 88 -8.03 -4.79 9.43
CA VAL A 88 -8.68 -6.04 9.01
C VAL A 88 -10.11 -5.71 8.58
N ILE A 89 -10.45 -6.03 7.35
CA ILE A 89 -11.72 -5.69 6.71
C ILE A 89 -12.37 -6.99 6.27
N ASP A 90 -13.42 -7.37 6.99
CA ASP A 90 -14.22 -8.54 6.68
C ASP A 90 -15.48 -8.14 5.91
N TYR A 91 -15.86 -8.96 4.93
CA TYR A 91 -17.11 -8.84 4.20
C TYR A 91 -17.63 -10.20 3.76
N TYR A 92 -18.95 -10.32 3.66
CA TYR A 92 -19.63 -11.50 3.19
C TYR A 92 -20.14 -11.28 1.76
N LEU A 93 -19.97 -12.29 0.91
CA LEU A 93 -20.56 -12.37 -0.43
C LEU A 93 -21.48 -13.59 -0.49
N LYS A 94 -22.74 -13.42 -0.89
CA LYS A 94 -23.70 -14.52 -0.96
C LYS A 94 -23.28 -15.61 -1.95
N SER A 95 -22.69 -15.19 -3.07
CA SER A 95 -22.12 -16.04 -4.11
C SER A 95 -20.82 -15.41 -4.63
N GLY A 96 -20.09 -16.14 -5.47
CA GLY A 96 -19.01 -15.53 -6.27
C GLY A 96 -19.56 -14.40 -7.14
N THR A 97 -18.70 -13.43 -7.45
CA THR A 97 -19.11 -12.21 -8.19
C THR A 97 -18.84 -12.36 -9.68
N ARG A 98 -19.75 -11.85 -10.52
CA ARG A 98 -19.60 -11.89 -11.99
C ARG A 98 -18.82 -10.68 -12.52
N THR A 99 -18.86 -9.59 -11.76
CA THR A 99 -18.14 -8.35 -12.05
C THR A 99 -17.10 -8.10 -10.96
N PRO A 100 -15.99 -7.43 -11.28
CA PRO A 100 -14.98 -7.13 -10.26
C PRO A 100 -15.56 -6.27 -9.14
N ILE A 101 -15.34 -6.68 -7.90
CA ILE A 101 -15.69 -5.87 -6.73
C ILE A 101 -14.60 -4.82 -6.46
N THR A 102 -14.99 -3.74 -5.79
CA THR A 102 -14.04 -2.70 -5.36
C THR A 102 -14.22 -2.33 -3.90
N LEU A 103 -13.12 -1.95 -3.25
CA LEU A 103 -13.11 -1.40 -1.91
C LEU A 103 -12.40 -0.05 -1.95
N ALA A 104 -13.16 1.03 -1.80
CA ALA A 104 -12.63 2.38 -1.71
C ALA A 104 -12.49 2.81 -0.24
N ILE A 105 -11.38 3.48 0.06
CA ILE A 105 -11.08 4.04 1.36
C ILE A 105 -11.16 5.57 1.27
N GLN A 106 -12.04 6.16 2.07
CA GLN A 106 -12.32 7.59 2.06
C GLN A 106 -11.92 8.23 3.38
N ASP A 107 -11.25 9.39 3.34
CA ASP A 107 -11.03 10.21 4.53
C ASP A 107 -12.31 10.99 4.94
N ARG A 108 -12.26 11.67 6.09
CA ARG A 108 -13.36 12.49 6.61
C ARG A 108 -13.81 13.59 5.63
N SER A 109 -12.93 14.09 4.75
CA SER A 109 -13.26 15.14 3.78
C SER A 109 -14.01 14.60 2.55
N GLY A 110 -14.14 13.27 2.43
CA GLY A 110 -14.74 12.64 1.27
C GLY A 110 -13.74 12.28 0.17
N ARG A 111 -12.44 12.49 0.38
CA ARG A 111 -11.42 12.18 -0.61
C ARG A 111 -11.06 10.70 -0.57
N ILE A 112 -11.00 10.06 -1.73
CA ILE A 112 -10.55 8.67 -1.87
C ILE A 112 -9.03 8.62 -1.73
N LEU A 113 -8.54 7.89 -0.72
CA LEU A 113 -7.11 7.72 -0.46
C LEU A 113 -6.54 6.53 -1.23
N ARG A 114 -7.35 5.48 -1.38
CA ARG A 114 -6.97 4.24 -2.04
C ARG A 114 -8.20 3.45 -2.47
N THR A 115 -8.07 2.73 -3.58
CA THR A 115 -9.09 1.77 -4.05
C THR A 115 -8.41 0.44 -4.33
N PHE A 116 -9.07 -0.64 -3.93
CA PHE A 116 -8.69 -2.02 -4.21
C PHE A 116 -9.74 -2.68 -5.10
N THR A 117 -9.34 -3.71 -5.83
CA THR A 117 -10.23 -4.44 -6.73
C THR A 117 -9.91 -5.93 -6.77
N SER A 118 -10.92 -6.74 -7.09
CA SER A 118 -10.75 -8.17 -7.31
C SER A 118 -10.27 -8.54 -8.71
N THR A 119 -10.06 -7.60 -9.63
CA THR A 119 -9.37 -7.93 -10.90
C THR A 119 -7.94 -8.39 -10.63
N THR A 120 -7.40 -9.26 -11.48
CA THR A 120 -5.98 -9.62 -11.46
C THR A 120 -5.11 -8.37 -11.55
N GLN A 121 -4.46 -8.04 -10.45
CA GLN A 121 -3.50 -6.94 -10.42
C GLN A 121 -2.13 -7.47 -10.84
N ARG A 122 -1.47 -6.77 -11.76
CA ARG A 122 -0.05 -6.98 -12.00
C ARG A 122 0.74 -6.24 -10.93
N ARG A 123 1.90 -6.79 -10.55
CA ARG A 123 2.86 -6.01 -9.75
C ARG A 123 3.22 -4.73 -10.52
N PRO A 124 3.47 -3.61 -9.81
CA PRO A 124 3.88 -2.38 -10.46
C PRO A 124 5.20 -2.59 -11.19
N GLN A 125 5.37 -1.91 -12.31
CA GLN A 125 6.52 -2.06 -13.21
C GLN A 125 7.15 -0.71 -13.56
N PRO A 126 8.46 -0.70 -13.86
CA PRO A 126 9.38 -1.85 -13.87
C PRO A 126 9.79 -2.30 -12.46
N LEU A 127 9.96 -3.61 -12.27
CA LEU A 127 10.53 -4.16 -11.04
C LEU A 127 12.05 -4.25 -11.16
N ALA A 128 12.77 -3.70 -10.18
CA ALA A 128 14.19 -3.92 -9.99
C ALA A 128 14.46 -5.42 -9.83
N LYS A 129 15.60 -5.88 -10.37
CA LYS A 129 16.07 -7.26 -10.22
C LYS A 129 16.55 -7.47 -8.78
N ASN A 130 15.61 -7.75 -7.88
CA ASN A 130 15.94 -7.98 -6.46
C ASN A 130 16.00 -9.48 -6.15
N ASN A 131 17.00 -9.88 -5.36
CA ASN A 131 17.30 -11.27 -5.03
C ASN A 131 16.45 -11.84 -3.87
N PHE A 132 15.26 -11.30 -3.60
CA PHE A 132 14.41 -11.89 -2.56
C PHE A 132 13.89 -13.26 -3.05
N PRO A 133 14.06 -14.34 -2.27
CA PRO A 133 13.33 -15.58 -2.50
C PRO A 133 11.81 -15.37 -2.52
N ALA A 134 11.08 -16.26 -3.21
CA ALA A 134 9.63 -16.15 -3.37
C ALA A 134 8.88 -16.13 -2.02
N PHE A 135 9.35 -16.90 -1.04
CA PHE A 135 8.74 -16.99 0.28
C PHE A 135 8.87 -15.71 1.11
N TRP A 136 9.75 -14.77 0.77
CA TRP A 136 9.77 -13.45 1.42
C TRP A 136 8.76 -12.48 0.80
N LYS A 137 8.37 -12.65 -0.46
CA LYS A 137 7.62 -11.62 -1.20
C LYS A 137 6.16 -11.58 -0.75
N ALA A 138 5.64 -10.38 -0.47
CA ALA A 138 4.22 -10.19 -0.27
C ALA A 138 3.44 -10.60 -1.54
N PRO A 139 2.26 -11.25 -1.39
CA PRO A 139 1.37 -11.49 -2.52
C PRO A 139 0.88 -10.17 -3.13
N VAL A 140 0.32 -10.26 -4.33
CA VAL A 140 -0.35 -9.10 -4.92
C VAL A 140 -1.59 -8.78 -4.08
N ASN A 141 -1.78 -7.50 -3.77
CA ASN A 141 -2.85 -7.04 -2.89
C ASN A 141 -4.20 -6.95 -3.64
N ARG A 142 -4.75 -8.12 -4.00
CA ARG A 142 -6.04 -8.32 -4.66
C ARG A 142 -7.15 -8.48 -3.62
N LEU A 143 -8.32 -7.88 -3.88
CA LEU A 143 -9.50 -8.05 -3.03
C LEU A 143 -10.10 -9.45 -3.26
N PRO A 144 -10.22 -10.32 -2.23
CA PRO A 144 -10.83 -11.65 -2.39
C PRO A 144 -12.31 -11.57 -2.80
N ASP A 145 -12.78 -12.45 -3.68
CA ASP A 145 -14.13 -12.37 -4.24
C ASP A 145 -14.87 -13.71 -4.28
N HIS A 146 -14.53 -14.60 -3.35
CA HIS A 146 -15.17 -15.91 -3.23
C HIS A 146 -16.49 -15.84 -2.45
N ALA A 147 -17.39 -16.78 -2.71
CA ALA A 147 -18.62 -16.91 -1.93
C ALA A 147 -18.30 -17.18 -0.45
N GLY A 148 -19.04 -16.54 0.46
CA GLY A 148 -18.83 -16.63 1.89
C GLY A 148 -18.09 -15.43 2.48
N LEU A 149 -17.46 -15.65 3.63
CA LEU A 149 -16.69 -14.63 4.35
C LEU A 149 -15.33 -14.43 3.71
N ASN A 150 -15.01 -13.19 3.37
CA ASN A 150 -13.74 -12.74 2.83
C ASN A 150 -13.08 -11.80 3.84
N ARG A 151 -11.75 -11.89 3.96
CA ARG A 151 -10.92 -11.00 4.78
C ARG A 151 -9.89 -10.28 3.91
N PHE A 152 -9.78 -8.98 4.10
CA PHE A 152 -8.83 -8.12 3.41
C PHE A 152 -8.07 -7.25 4.40
N VAL A 153 -6.76 -7.08 4.22
CA VAL A 153 -5.93 -6.25 5.10
C VAL A 153 -5.50 -4.99 4.37
N TRP A 154 -6.03 -3.84 4.81
CA TRP A 154 -5.50 -2.55 4.39
C TRP A 154 -4.40 -2.11 5.33
N HIS A 155 -3.16 -2.13 4.85
CA HIS A 155 -1.97 -1.71 5.60
C HIS A 155 -1.86 -0.20 5.87
N LEU A 156 -2.99 0.52 5.89
CA LEU A 156 -3.08 1.94 6.26
C LEU A 156 -2.21 2.87 5.40
N ARG A 157 -1.96 2.48 4.14
CA ARG A 157 -1.25 3.30 3.16
C ARG A 157 -2.19 3.89 2.13
N ALA A 158 -1.98 5.16 1.80
CA ALA A 158 -2.63 5.82 0.67
C ALA A 158 -2.14 5.25 -0.67
N ARG A 159 -2.59 5.83 -1.78
CA ARG A 159 -2.22 5.39 -3.13
C ARG A 159 -0.69 5.36 -3.30
N ARG A 160 -0.21 4.24 -3.84
CA ARG A 160 1.15 4.06 -4.32
C ARG A 160 1.47 5.10 -5.41
N PRO A 161 2.62 5.80 -5.34
CA PRO A 161 3.00 6.74 -6.40
C PRO A 161 3.38 6.00 -7.69
N LEU A 162 3.23 6.69 -8.81
CA LEU A 162 3.87 6.28 -10.05
C LEU A 162 5.38 6.53 -9.90
N ALA A 163 6.21 5.50 -10.06
CA ALA A 163 7.65 5.59 -9.83
C ALA A 163 8.43 5.06 -11.03
N LEU A 164 9.65 5.56 -11.22
CA LEU A 164 10.53 5.10 -12.29
C LEU A 164 10.99 3.67 -12.02
N HIS A 165 11.19 3.33 -10.76
CA HIS A 165 11.57 2.01 -10.32
C HIS A 165 10.68 1.53 -9.16
N TYR A 166 10.40 0.23 -9.16
CA TYR A 166 9.76 -0.45 -8.06
C TYR A 166 10.65 -1.59 -7.59
N GLY A 167 10.70 -1.88 -6.30
CA GLY A 167 11.54 -2.98 -5.80
C GLY A 167 11.04 -3.50 -4.47
N PHE A 168 11.34 -4.75 -4.13
CA PHE A 168 11.16 -5.21 -2.76
C PHE A 168 12.20 -4.52 -1.88
N ALA A 169 11.74 -3.81 -0.84
CA ALA A 169 12.58 -2.96 0.00
C ALA A 169 12.33 -3.21 1.50
N GLY A 170 13.30 -2.83 2.32
CA GLY A 170 13.31 -3.10 3.77
C GLY A 170 13.82 -4.50 4.09
N PRO A 171 14.00 -4.85 5.38
CA PRO A 171 14.30 -6.24 5.72
C PRO A 171 13.19 -7.14 5.18
N GLY A 172 13.56 -8.35 4.78
CA GLY A 172 12.58 -9.34 4.34
C GLY A 172 11.54 -9.57 5.44
N LEU A 173 10.28 -9.65 5.08
CA LEU A 173 9.19 -10.08 5.94
C LEU A 173 8.63 -11.37 5.36
N LEU A 174 8.61 -12.44 6.15
CA LEU A 174 8.19 -13.75 5.66
C LEU A 174 6.77 -13.65 5.08
N HIS A 175 6.63 -13.99 3.80
CA HIS A 175 5.42 -13.86 2.99
C HIS A 175 4.78 -12.45 2.91
N ASN A 176 5.49 -11.40 3.34
CA ASN A 176 4.90 -10.07 3.52
C ASN A 176 5.83 -8.90 3.13
N THR A 177 6.97 -9.17 2.48
CA THR A 177 7.87 -8.10 1.99
C THR A 177 7.17 -7.30 0.89
N PRO A 178 6.86 -6.00 1.10
CA PRO A 178 6.14 -5.22 0.11
C PRO A 178 7.04 -4.77 -1.04
N VAL A 179 6.42 -4.40 -2.16
CA VAL A 179 7.10 -3.65 -3.21
C VAL A 179 7.06 -2.16 -2.84
N ALA A 180 8.19 -1.49 -2.73
CA ALA A 180 8.32 -0.04 -2.59
C ALA A 180 8.39 0.67 -3.97
N PRO A 181 8.04 1.96 -4.03
CA PRO A 181 7.35 2.71 -2.98
C PRO A 181 5.91 2.19 -2.78
N GLU A 182 5.39 2.19 -1.55
CA GLU A 182 4.02 1.71 -1.25
C GLU A 182 2.97 2.82 -1.21
N GLY A 183 3.38 4.07 -0.97
CA GLY A 183 2.51 5.20 -0.64
C GLY A 183 2.54 5.53 0.86
N PRO A 184 2.17 6.78 1.22
CA PRO A 184 2.34 7.28 2.58
C PRO A 184 1.36 6.66 3.56
N TYR A 185 1.78 6.49 4.81
CA TYR A 185 0.88 6.03 5.87
C TYR A 185 -0.17 7.09 6.17
N VAL A 186 -1.44 6.68 6.25
CA VAL A 186 -2.52 7.59 6.61
C VAL A 186 -2.43 7.95 8.10
N PRO A 187 -2.82 9.18 8.49
CA PRO A 187 -2.79 9.59 9.89
C PRO A 187 -3.89 8.89 10.72
N PRO A 188 -3.81 8.92 12.06
CA PRO A 188 -4.92 8.49 12.91
C PRO A 188 -6.16 9.36 12.64
N GLY A 189 -7.35 8.75 12.69
CA GLY A 189 -8.61 9.43 12.39
C GLY A 189 -9.76 8.51 12.01
N LEU A 190 -10.85 9.12 11.56
CA LEU A 190 -12.03 8.42 11.06
C LEU A 190 -11.98 8.31 9.53
N TYR A 191 -12.22 7.10 9.06
CA TYR A 191 -12.27 6.74 7.65
C TYR A 191 -13.60 6.05 7.34
N ARG A 192 -13.97 6.05 6.05
CA ARG A 192 -15.12 5.31 5.55
C ARG A 192 -14.66 4.29 4.51
N LEU A 193 -15.08 3.06 4.74
CA LEU A 193 -14.95 1.96 3.79
C LEU A 193 -16.17 1.94 2.88
N ILE A 194 -15.96 1.77 1.59
CA ILE A 194 -17.03 1.64 0.59
C ILE A 194 -16.73 0.41 -0.25
N LEU A 195 -17.43 -0.69 0.05
CA LEU A 195 -17.40 -1.91 -0.76
C LEU A 195 -18.47 -1.81 -1.85
N THR A 196 -18.07 -2.00 -3.11
CA THR A 196 -18.99 -2.03 -4.26
C THR A 196 -19.06 -3.44 -4.81
N VAL A 197 -20.27 -4.01 -4.85
CA VAL A 197 -20.57 -5.36 -5.36
C VAL A 197 -21.76 -5.27 -6.30
N ASP A 198 -21.57 -5.66 -7.57
CA ASP A 198 -22.61 -5.63 -8.60
C ASP A 198 -23.38 -4.29 -8.65
N GLY A 199 -22.67 -3.18 -8.52
CA GLY A 199 -23.23 -1.81 -8.53
C GLY A 199 -23.82 -1.32 -7.20
N HIS A 200 -23.98 -2.19 -6.19
CA HIS A 200 -24.44 -1.79 -4.86
C HIS A 200 -23.29 -1.36 -3.95
N HIS A 201 -23.50 -0.30 -3.16
CA HIS A 201 -22.50 0.23 -2.22
C HIS A 201 -22.83 -0.11 -0.77
N TYR A 202 -21.87 -0.74 -0.09
CA TYR A 202 -21.91 -1.08 1.32
C TYR A 202 -20.88 -0.24 2.07
N ARG A 203 -21.29 0.41 3.14
CA ARG A 203 -20.48 1.41 3.84
C ARG A 203 -20.27 1.01 5.29
N ALA A 204 -19.03 1.14 5.77
CA ALA A 204 -18.69 0.93 7.17
C ALA A 204 -17.71 2.02 7.65
N PRO A 205 -17.85 2.53 8.88
CA PRO A 205 -16.83 3.41 9.47
C PRO A 205 -15.61 2.58 9.90
N LEU A 206 -14.43 3.19 9.82
CA LEU A 206 -13.18 2.64 10.34
C LEU A 206 -12.49 3.71 11.19
N THR A 207 -12.14 3.35 12.43
CA THR A 207 -11.31 4.19 13.30
C THR A 207 -9.87 3.72 13.20
N VAL A 208 -8.95 4.65 12.95
CA VAL A 208 -7.51 4.41 13.01
C VAL A 208 -6.93 5.20 14.18
N ARG A 209 -6.17 4.53 15.05
CA ARG A 209 -5.43 5.14 16.17
C ARG A 209 -3.93 5.02 15.97
N MET A 210 -3.17 5.85 16.69
CA MET A 210 -1.72 5.66 16.81
C MET A 210 -1.42 4.39 17.59
N ASP A 211 -0.31 3.74 17.26
CA ASP A 211 0.25 2.68 18.10
C ASP A 211 0.43 3.21 19.53
N PRO A 212 -0.14 2.54 20.57
CA PRO A 212 -0.01 3.00 21.95
C PRO A 212 1.44 2.96 22.48
N ASN A 213 2.34 2.21 21.83
CA ASN A 213 3.76 2.14 22.19
C ASN A 213 4.60 3.24 21.53
N ASP A 214 3.97 4.06 20.70
CA ASP A 214 4.61 5.12 19.96
C ASP A 214 4.48 6.47 20.69
N HIS A 215 5.51 7.31 20.55
CA HIS A 215 5.58 8.65 21.12
C HIS A 215 5.11 9.74 20.14
N LEU A 216 4.82 9.39 18.88
CA LEU A 216 4.30 10.34 17.91
C LEU A 216 2.82 10.64 18.18
N ASP A 217 2.51 11.92 18.46
CA ASP A 217 1.12 12.36 18.62
C ASP A 217 0.39 12.47 17.27
N ALA A 218 -0.94 12.60 17.33
CA ALA A 218 -1.78 12.69 16.13
C ALA A 218 -1.38 13.86 15.22
N ARG A 219 -0.94 15.00 15.78
CA ARG A 219 -0.50 16.16 15.00
C ARG A 219 0.79 15.86 14.24
N GLY A 220 1.75 15.19 14.88
CA GLY A 220 2.99 14.77 14.26
C GLY A 220 2.77 13.77 13.13
N ALA A 221 1.87 12.80 13.31
CA ALA A 221 1.47 11.87 12.25
C ALA A 221 0.86 12.58 11.04
N TRP A 222 0.06 13.63 11.25
CA TRP A 222 -0.46 14.48 10.16
C TRP A 222 0.64 15.25 9.43
N ILE A 223 1.66 15.74 10.15
CA ILE A 223 2.82 16.42 9.53
C ILE A 223 3.61 15.43 8.68
N GLN A 224 3.90 14.23 9.19
CA GLN A 224 4.56 13.17 8.44
C GLN A 224 3.79 12.84 7.15
N TYR A 225 2.49 12.54 7.29
CA TYR A 225 1.63 12.21 6.14
C TYR A 225 1.66 13.29 5.06
N ARG A 226 1.54 14.58 5.43
CA ARG A 226 1.55 15.68 4.46
C ARG A 226 2.87 15.78 3.71
N LEU A 227 3.99 15.62 4.41
CA LEU A 227 5.32 15.68 3.79
C LEU A 227 5.54 14.47 2.87
N ALA A 228 5.24 13.25 3.34
CA ALA A 228 5.38 12.03 2.56
C ALA A 228 4.42 11.98 1.36
N ALA A 229 3.18 12.48 1.51
CA ALA A 229 2.23 12.60 0.42
C ALA A 229 2.70 13.60 -0.65
N ARG A 230 3.29 14.73 -0.24
CA ARG A 230 3.85 15.70 -1.19
C ARG A 230 5.04 15.11 -1.94
N ALA A 231 5.95 14.41 -1.24
CA ALA A 231 7.08 13.72 -1.88
C ALA A 231 6.61 12.62 -2.84
N SER A 232 5.64 11.80 -2.43
CA SER A 232 5.02 10.77 -3.29
C SER A 232 4.35 11.37 -4.54
N ASN A 233 3.72 12.54 -4.40
CA ASN A 233 3.16 13.26 -5.55
C ASN A 233 4.27 13.73 -6.50
N GLY A 234 5.36 14.30 -5.97
CA GLY A 234 6.52 14.70 -6.77
C GLY A 234 7.14 13.54 -7.55
N VAL A 235 7.31 12.38 -6.90
CA VAL A 235 7.73 11.13 -7.56
C VAL A 235 6.80 10.78 -8.73
N SER A 236 5.49 10.90 -8.53
CA SER A 236 4.50 10.61 -9.57
C SER A 236 4.55 11.60 -10.74
N VAL A 237 4.71 12.89 -10.46
CA VAL A 237 4.83 13.95 -11.48
C VAL A 237 6.06 13.69 -12.34
N ILE A 238 7.24 13.60 -11.73
CA ILE A 238 8.51 13.36 -12.45
C ILE A 238 8.41 12.09 -13.30
N THR A 239 7.91 11.00 -12.73
CA THR A 239 7.78 9.74 -13.47
C THR A 239 6.79 9.85 -14.64
N SER A 240 5.69 10.58 -14.46
CA SER A 240 4.69 10.76 -15.53
C SER A 240 5.26 11.56 -16.71
N GLU A 241 6.05 12.60 -16.42
CA GLU A 241 6.73 13.40 -17.43
C GLU A 241 7.81 12.60 -18.16
N ASP A 242 8.66 11.87 -17.42
CA ASP A 242 9.70 11.00 -17.99
C ASP A 242 9.12 9.94 -18.93
N ARG A 243 8.02 9.27 -18.52
CA ARG A 243 7.34 8.29 -19.38
C ARG A 243 6.71 8.93 -20.61
N ALA A 244 6.16 10.14 -20.49
CA ALA A 244 5.60 10.86 -21.63
C ALA A 244 6.68 11.23 -22.65
N LEU A 245 7.83 11.73 -22.18
CA LEU A 245 8.97 12.08 -23.03
C LEU A 245 9.60 10.85 -23.69
N THR A 246 9.82 9.78 -22.94
CA THR A 246 10.31 8.49 -23.48
C THR A 246 9.35 7.92 -24.52
N GLY A 247 8.04 7.98 -24.26
CA GLY A 247 7.01 7.55 -25.20
C GLY A 247 6.99 8.39 -26.48
N LEU A 248 7.14 9.72 -26.35
CA LEU A 248 7.24 10.63 -27.49
C LEU A 248 8.49 10.35 -28.33
N GLU A 249 9.64 10.17 -27.68
CA GLU A 249 10.90 9.85 -28.36
C GLU A 249 10.78 8.52 -29.14
N ALA A 250 10.23 7.47 -28.51
CA ALA A 250 9.99 6.19 -29.17
C ALA A 250 9.05 6.33 -30.37
N ALA A 251 7.98 7.12 -30.24
CA ALA A 251 7.06 7.40 -31.34
C ALA A 251 7.74 8.16 -32.50
N ILE A 252 8.56 9.18 -32.19
CA ILE A 252 9.34 9.91 -33.18
C ILE A 252 10.29 8.97 -33.92
N ARG A 253 11.10 8.19 -33.17
CA ARG A 253 12.07 7.24 -33.74
C ARG A 253 11.39 6.22 -34.66
N SER A 254 10.21 5.71 -34.28
CA SER A 254 9.48 4.72 -35.09
C SER A 254 9.01 5.23 -36.47
N ARG A 255 8.91 6.55 -36.65
CA ARG A 255 8.39 7.19 -37.89
C ARG A 255 9.45 8.01 -38.61
N LEU A 256 10.67 8.06 -38.08
CA LEU A 256 11.72 8.95 -38.56
C LEU A 256 12.08 8.69 -40.03
N ASP A 257 12.17 7.42 -40.41
CA ASP A 257 12.51 7.02 -41.78
C ASP A 257 11.33 7.13 -42.76
N GLN A 258 10.13 7.40 -42.26
CA GLN A 258 8.89 7.50 -43.06
C GLN A 258 8.56 8.94 -43.48
N VAL A 259 9.32 9.93 -43.03
CA VAL A 259 9.08 11.35 -43.32
C VAL A 259 10.19 11.96 -44.19
N PRO A 260 9.90 12.99 -45.00
CA PRO A 260 10.92 13.68 -45.79
C PRO A 260 12.09 14.19 -44.96
N HIS A 261 13.30 14.20 -45.54
CA HIS A 261 14.55 14.59 -44.85
C HIS A 261 14.48 15.93 -44.09
N ARG A 262 13.81 16.95 -44.66
CA ARG A 262 13.59 18.25 -44.00
C ARG A 262 12.85 18.15 -42.65
N ILE A 263 11.96 17.17 -42.50
CA ILE A 263 11.23 16.89 -41.26
C ILE A 263 12.11 16.06 -40.32
N GLN A 264 12.89 15.11 -40.85
CA GLN A 264 13.84 14.31 -40.06
C GLN A 264 14.81 15.19 -39.26
N VAL A 265 15.38 16.23 -39.88
CA VAL A 265 16.30 17.18 -39.20
C VAL A 265 15.63 17.84 -37.98
N ARG A 266 14.37 18.27 -38.12
CA ARG A 266 13.61 18.87 -37.00
C ARG A 266 13.32 17.84 -35.90
N LEU A 267 12.97 16.62 -36.28
CA LEU A 267 12.70 15.52 -35.34
C LEU A 267 13.96 15.09 -34.58
N HIS A 268 15.13 15.07 -35.23
CA HIS A 268 16.41 14.87 -34.56
C HIS A 268 16.72 15.96 -33.54
N GLY A 269 16.39 17.22 -33.84
CA GLY A 269 16.49 18.32 -32.88
C GLY A 269 15.61 18.11 -31.63
N LEU A 270 14.39 17.60 -31.81
CA LEU A 270 13.50 17.24 -30.70
C LEU A 270 14.04 16.07 -29.87
N ILE A 271 14.51 14.99 -30.52
CA ILE A 271 15.16 13.86 -29.84
C ILE A 271 16.33 14.37 -28.99
N HIS A 272 17.19 15.22 -29.56
CA HIS A 272 18.33 15.78 -28.84
C HIS A 272 17.90 16.65 -27.64
N ALA A 273 16.80 17.40 -27.76
CA ALA A 273 16.25 18.17 -26.65
C ALA A 273 15.74 17.26 -25.52
N ILE A 274 15.07 16.15 -25.85
CA ILE A 274 14.62 15.13 -24.89
C ILE A 274 15.84 14.47 -24.20
N ASP A 275 16.83 14.04 -24.98
CA ASP A 275 18.09 13.49 -24.45
C ASP A 275 18.80 14.46 -23.51
N ASN A 276 18.83 15.76 -23.88
CA ASN A 276 19.42 16.79 -23.05
C ASN A 276 18.64 17.00 -21.75
N TRP A 277 17.32 16.90 -21.78
CA TRP A 277 16.49 16.94 -20.57
C TRP A 277 16.84 15.80 -19.62
N HIS A 278 16.87 14.55 -20.09
CA HIS A 278 17.25 13.39 -19.27
C HIS A 278 18.65 13.56 -18.64
N ARG A 279 19.61 14.12 -19.39
CA ARG A 279 20.98 14.34 -18.92
C ARG A 279 21.12 15.48 -17.93
N THR A 280 20.42 16.60 -18.12
CA THR A 280 20.67 17.86 -17.38
C THR A 280 19.67 18.16 -16.27
N ALA A 281 18.41 17.74 -16.43
CA ALA A 281 17.38 17.90 -15.40
C ALA A 281 17.51 16.87 -14.27
N HIS A 282 18.26 15.77 -14.50
CA HIS A 282 18.43 14.65 -13.58
C HIS A 282 17.13 14.17 -12.91
N PRO A 283 16.04 13.92 -13.68
CA PRO A 283 14.73 13.57 -13.14
C PRO A 283 14.77 12.32 -12.26
N ALA A 284 15.49 11.28 -12.69
CA ALA A 284 15.68 10.05 -11.92
C ALA A 284 16.40 10.27 -10.58
N ARG A 285 17.35 11.23 -10.52
CA ARG A 285 18.04 11.57 -9.27
C ARG A 285 17.09 12.28 -8.30
N LEU A 286 16.33 13.25 -8.79
CA LEU A 286 15.37 13.98 -7.97
C LEU A 286 14.24 13.07 -7.48
N GLU A 287 13.72 12.21 -8.36
CA GLU A 287 12.71 11.20 -8.04
C GLU A 287 13.21 10.23 -6.97
N GLY A 288 14.38 9.62 -7.16
CA GLY A 288 14.98 8.71 -6.18
C GLY A 288 15.30 9.40 -4.84
N HIS A 289 15.68 10.68 -4.87
CA HIS A 289 15.87 11.46 -3.64
C HIS A 289 14.54 11.72 -2.92
N LEU A 290 13.49 12.11 -3.63
CA LEU A 290 12.15 12.29 -3.07
C LEU A 290 11.58 10.97 -2.52
N GLU A 291 11.77 9.86 -3.21
CA GLU A 291 11.38 8.52 -2.74
C GLU A 291 12.11 8.19 -1.43
N THR A 292 13.42 8.39 -1.39
CA THR A 292 14.26 8.14 -0.20
C THR A 292 13.80 9.00 0.98
N LEU A 293 13.58 10.30 0.74
CA LEU A 293 13.09 11.22 1.77
C LEU A 293 11.69 10.85 2.25
N ALA A 294 10.79 10.44 1.35
CA ALA A 294 9.46 9.94 1.71
C ALA A 294 9.57 8.71 2.63
N GLY A 295 10.43 7.75 2.29
CA GLY A 295 10.72 6.58 3.13
C GLY A 295 11.27 6.95 4.52
N PHE A 296 12.09 8.00 4.62
CA PHE A 296 12.58 8.50 5.92
C PHE A 296 11.54 9.28 6.72
N VAL A 297 10.55 9.90 6.07
CA VAL A 297 9.43 10.56 6.75
C VAL A 297 8.43 9.53 7.26
N ASP A 298 8.13 8.51 6.44
CA ASP A 298 7.17 7.44 6.74
C ASP A 298 7.78 6.28 7.55
N GLY A 299 9.09 6.29 7.81
CA GLY A 299 9.81 5.15 8.39
C GLY A 299 9.85 5.14 9.92
N PRO A 300 10.37 6.20 10.57
CA PRO A 300 10.44 6.29 12.01
C PRO A 300 9.21 7.01 12.57
N GLU A 301 8.70 6.51 13.69
CA GLU A 301 7.60 7.17 14.39
C GLU A 301 8.07 8.35 15.25
N ARG A 302 8.52 9.40 14.57
CA ARG A 302 8.99 10.65 15.17
C ARG A 302 8.88 11.79 14.18
N LEU A 303 8.80 13.02 14.67
CA LEU A 303 8.81 14.19 13.80
C LEU A 303 10.05 14.19 12.88
N PRO A 304 9.89 14.55 11.59
CA PRO A 304 11.01 14.73 10.68
C PRO A 304 12.05 15.69 11.26
N THR A 305 13.32 15.27 11.26
CA THR A 305 14.42 16.11 11.74
C THR A 305 14.56 17.38 10.91
N GLN A 306 15.17 18.44 11.47
CA GLN A 306 15.39 19.69 10.72
C GLN A 306 16.21 19.46 9.44
N THR A 307 17.18 18.53 9.47
CA THR A 307 17.94 18.09 8.30
C THR A 307 17.02 17.50 7.23
N LEU A 308 16.10 16.60 7.62
CA LEU A 308 15.15 15.97 6.71
C LEU A 308 14.17 16.99 6.11
N GLN A 309 13.68 17.92 6.93
CA GLN A 309 12.80 19.01 6.47
C GLN A 309 13.50 19.95 5.48
N THR A 310 14.77 20.27 5.71
CA THR A 310 15.56 21.11 4.80
C THR A 310 15.84 20.40 3.48
N ALA A 311 16.17 19.11 3.50
CA ALA A 311 16.33 18.31 2.30
C ALA A 311 15.03 18.28 1.46
N LEU A 312 13.88 18.00 2.10
CA LEU A 312 12.57 18.04 1.44
C LEU A 312 12.27 19.41 0.83
N ARG A 313 12.49 20.51 1.56
CA ARG A 313 12.27 21.87 1.03
C ARG A 313 13.12 22.13 -0.22
N ARG A 314 14.38 21.71 -0.20
CA ARG A 314 15.26 21.82 -1.36
C ARG A 314 14.72 21.02 -2.54
N SER A 315 14.37 19.75 -2.36
CA SER A 315 13.84 18.90 -3.44
C SER A 315 12.52 19.43 -4.02
N PHE A 316 11.66 20.00 -3.17
CA PHE A 316 10.44 20.65 -3.63
C PHE A 316 10.71 21.94 -4.41
N GLY A 317 11.75 22.70 -4.03
CA GLY A 317 12.21 23.85 -4.80
C GLY A 317 12.73 23.43 -6.17
N GLU A 318 13.57 22.38 -6.23
CA GLU A 318 14.09 21.81 -7.48
C GLU A 318 12.95 21.32 -8.39
N LEU A 319 11.95 20.61 -7.84
CA LEU A 319 10.77 20.18 -8.60
C LEU A 319 9.99 21.38 -9.17
N ALA A 320 9.72 22.41 -8.36
CA ALA A 320 8.99 23.59 -8.81
C ALA A 320 9.77 24.37 -9.89
N SER A 321 11.10 24.44 -9.79
CA SER A 321 11.94 25.05 -10.83
C SER A 321 11.94 24.25 -12.13
N LEU A 322 11.86 22.91 -12.06
CA LEU A 322 11.69 22.07 -13.25
C LEU A 322 10.32 22.29 -13.89
N GLU A 323 9.25 22.25 -13.10
CA GLU A 323 7.89 22.51 -13.60
C GLU A 323 7.81 23.87 -14.29
N ALA A 324 8.34 24.94 -13.68
CA ALA A 324 8.31 26.29 -14.26
C ALA A 324 9.18 26.47 -15.51
N LYS A 325 10.17 25.60 -15.74
CA LYS A 325 11.05 25.68 -16.91
C LYS A 325 10.45 25.02 -18.15
N TYR A 326 9.54 24.07 -17.95
CA TYR A 326 9.03 23.18 -19.00
C TYR A 326 7.50 23.25 -19.22
N HIS A 327 6.78 24.03 -18.40
CA HIS A 327 5.38 24.44 -18.60
C HIS A 327 5.29 25.95 -18.82
#